data_AF-A0A2D7SLW1-F1
#
_entry.id   AF-A0A2D7SLW1-F1
#
_cell.length_a   1.000
_cell.length_b   1.000
_cell.length_c   1.000
_cell.angle_alpha   90.00
_cell.angle_beta   90.00
_cell.angle_gamma   90.00
#
_symmetry.space_group_name_H-M   'P 1'
#
loop_
_entity.id
_entity.type
_entity.pdbx_description
1 polymer ?
#
loop_
_entity_poly.entity_id
_entity_poly.type
_entity_poly.pdbx_seq_one_letter_code
_entity_poly.pdbx_strand_id
1 'polypeptide(L)'
;MDNKNNHFLNSELSKEEKNKDNAKFHIVPVPLEKTVSYGKGTSKGPQAIIKASNELERYTGKSIPCVHGIHTHPLLNCSKPLKVIMSDIENITKKISKQNKIPVTLGGEHGITYGAVNGIFKGLDLRNKDDIGIIQIDAHADLRQNYGNEVHSHASVMYLLGNEKYKIAQLGVRALSEEEVKNRKIFKVLFWDAQDIYY
;
A
#
# COMPACT_ATOMS: atom_id res chain seq x y z
N MET A 1 17.86 9.67 -19.46
CA MET A 1 16.46 10.08 -19.58
C MET A 1 16.17 11.06 -18.46
N ASP A 2 15.66 12.24 -18.79
CA ASP A 2 15.55 13.37 -17.85
C ASP A 2 14.69 13.03 -16.63
N ASN A 3 15.27 13.27 -15.45
CA ASN A 3 14.65 13.11 -14.12
C ASN A 3 13.48 14.09 -13.85
N LYS A 4 13.06 14.88 -14.84
CA LYS A 4 12.04 15.93 -14.68
C LYS A 4 10.63 15.41 -14.43
N ASN A 5 10.34 14.14 -14.76
CA ASN A 5 8.99 13.56 -14.64
C ASN A 5 8.85 12.53 -13.50
N ASN A 6 9.71 12.57 -12.48
CA ASN A 6 9.66 11.59 -11.39
C ASN A 6 8.78 12.01 -10.20
N HIS A 7 7.89 12.98 -10.39
CA HIS A 7 6.93 13.43 -9.39
C HIS A 7 5.51 13.10 -9.85
N PHE A 8 4.69 12.65 -8.92
CA PHE A 8 3.26 12.46 -9.15
C PHE A 8 2.61 13.84 -9.39
N LEU A 9 1.79 13.97 -10.44
CA LEU A 9 1.18 15.24 -10.86
C LEU A 9 2.19 16.40 -11.04
N ASN A 10 3.37 16.12 -11.58
CA ASN A 10 4.45 17.11 -11.69
C ASN A 10 4.06 18.36 -12.51
N SER A 11 3.29 18.19 -13.59
CA SER A 11 2.79 19.29 -14.42
C SER A 11 1.82 20.21 -13.66
N GLU A 12 1.05 19.65 -12.74
CA GLU A 12 -0.06 20.32 -12.07
C GLU A 12 0.29 20.98 -10.73
N LEU A 13 1.39 20.55 -10.10
CA LEU A 13 1.78 21.02 -8.77
C LEU A 13 2.78 22.18 -8.85
N SER A 14 2.53 23.22 -8.04
CA SER A 14 3.51 24.28 -7.75
C SER A 14 4.71 23.74 -6.97
N LYS A 15 5.77 24.56 -6.85
CA LYS A 15 6.95 24.23 -6.03
C LYS A 15 6.59 24.05 -4.56
N GLU A 16 5.64 24.85 -4.05
CA GLU A 16 5.18 24.80 -2.68
C GLU A 16 4.38 23.53 -2.40
N GLU A 17 3.46 23.16 -3.29
CA GLU A 17 2.68 21.92 -3.17
C GLU A 17 3.55 20.65 -3.26
N LYS A 18 4.71 20.71 -3.92
CA LYS A 18 5.70 19.61 -3.96
C LYS A 18 6.60 19.56 -2.71
N ASN A 19 6.61 20.61 -1.90
CA ASN A 19 7.52 20.72 -0.77
C ASN A 19 7.16 19.65 0.28
N LYS A 20 8.19 18.91 0.70
CA LYS A 20 8.06 17.80 1.65
C LYS A 20 7.43 18.21 2.99
N ASP A 21 7.77 19.39 3.47
CA ASP A 21 7.35 19.86 4.79
C ASP A 21 5.92 20.40 4.76
N ASN A 22 5.48 20.93 3.62
CA ASN A 22 4.12 21.47 3.44
C ASN A 22 3.11 20.42 2.95
N ALA A 23 3.54 19.44 2.15
CA ALA A 23 2.65 18.46 1.55
C ALA A 23 1.94 17.57 2.59
N LYS A 24 0.62 17.43 2.45
CA LYS A 24 -0.20 16.51 3.25
C LYS A 24 -0.04 15.06 2.82
N PHE A 25 0.08 14.83 1.51
CA PHE A 25 0.18 13.49 0.93
C PHE A 25 1.62 13.19 0.52
N HIS A 26 2.10 12.00 0.86
CA HIS A 26 3.46 11.55 0.55
C HIS A 26 3.43 10.27 -0.28
N ILE A 27 3.74 10.37 -1.56
CA ILE A 27 3.86 9.22 -2.45
C ILE A 27 5.17 8.49 -2.12
N VAL A 28 5.08 7.20 -1.78
CA VAL A 28 6.21 6.31 -1.45
C VAL A 28 6.31 5.22 -2.50
N PRO A 29 7.16 5.37 -3.54
CA PRO A 29 7.27 4.40 -4.62
C PRO A 29 8.15 3.21 -4.21
N VAL A 30 7.59 2.01 -4.23
CA VAL A 30 8.23 0.76 -3.80
C VAL A 30 8.19 -0.27 -4.93
N PRO A 31 9.23 -0.30 -5.81
CA PRO A 31 9.29 -1.18 -6.97
C PRO A 31 9.68 -2.61 -6.59
N LEU A 32 9.00 -3.21 -5.61
CA LEU A 32 9.28 -4.56 -5.13
C LEU A 32 8.71 -5.63 -6.08
N GLU A 33 9.56 -6.57 -6.49
CA GLU A 33 9.19 -7.78 -7.21
C GLU A 33 10.17 -8.91 -6.84
N LYS A 34 9.81 -9.73 -5.85
CA LYS A 34 10.61 -10.84 -5.31
C LYS A 34 9.82 -12.13 -5.10
N THR A 35 8.51 -12.04 -4.86
CA THR A 35 7.66 -13.18 -4.51
C THR A 35 6.61 -13.50 -5.56
N VAL A 36 6.42 -12.66 -6.59
CA VAL A 36 5.51 -12.98 -7.71
C VAL A 36 5.87 -14.30 -8.39
N SER A 37 4.85 -15.07 -8.76
CA SER A 37 5.03 -16.41 -9.33
C SER A 37 4.53 -16.56 -10.77
N TYR A 38 3.34 -16.04 -11.10
CA TYR A 38 2.73 -16.18 -12.43
C TYR A 38 3.18 -15.09 -13.42
N GLY A 39 2.94 -13.83 -13.09
CA GLY A 39 3.30 -12.67 -13.93
C GLY A 39 4.44 -11.85 -13.33
N LYS A 40 5.27 -11.24 -14.19
CA LYS A 40 6.38 -10.34 -13.82
C LYS A 40 6.12 -8.92 -14.30
N GLY A 41 6.86 -7.95 -13.76
CA GLY A 41 6.80 -6.54 -14.13
C GLY A 41 6.11 -5.62 -13.12
N THR A 42 5.66 -6.14 -11.98
CA THR A 42 5.08 -5.35 -10.88
C THR A 42 6.06 -4.29 -10.36
N SER A 43 7.36 -4.55 -10.40
CA SER A 43 8.43 -3.57 -10.10
C SER A 43 8.35 -2.28 -10.94
N LYS A 44 7.76 -2.34 -12.15
CA LYS A 44 7.58 -1.18 -13.03
C LYS A 44 6.32 -0.36 -12.70
N GLY A 45 5.41 -0.91 -11.89
CA GLY A 45 4.14 -0.30 -11.52
C GLY A 45 4.26 1.11 -10.93
N PRO A 46 5.12 1.35 -9.92
CA PRO A 46 5.22 2.67 -9.29
C PRO A 46 5.62 3.77 -10.28
N GLN A 47 6.61 3.51 -11.12
CA GLN A 47 7.06 4.48 -12.13
C GLN A 47 5.99 4.71 -13.20
N ALA A 48 5.28 3.67 -13.61
CA ALA A 48 4.21 3.77 -14.59
C ALA A 48 3.05 4.66 -14.08
N ILE A 49 2.64 4.47 -12.82
CA ILE A 49 1.61 5.30 -12.17
C ILE A 49 2.07 6.75 -12.08
N ILE A 50 3.30 7.00 -11.62
CA ILE A 50 3.86 8.37 -11.52
C ILE A 50 3.87 9.03 -12.90
N LYS A 51 4.31 8.32 -13.94
CA LYS A 51 4.33 8.86 -15.30
C LYS A 51 2.92 9.21 -15.77
N ALA A 52 1.99 8.26 -15.67
CA ALA A 52 0.60 8.44 -16.11
C ALA A 52 -0.13 9.55 -15.34
N SER A 53 0.22 9.77 -14.07
CA SER A 53 -0.39 10.82 -13.26
C SER A 53 -0.21 12.23 -13.83
N ASN A 54 0.78 12.47 -14.69
CA ASN A 54 1.01 13.78 -15.31
C ASN A 54 0.03 14.11 -16.44
N GLU A 55 -0.81 13.15 -16.84
CA GLU A 55 -1.88 13.34 -17.83
C GLU A 55 -3.24 13.56 -17.15
N LEU A 56 -3.25 13.86 -15.85
CA LEU A 56 -4.45 14.10 -15.06
C LEU A 56 -4.59 15.58 -14.71
N GLU A 57 -5.84 16.05 -14.68
CA GLU A 57 -6.21 17.38 -14.21
C GLU A 57 -6.29 17.44 -12.67
N ARG A 58 -6.19 18.65 -12.11
CA ARG A 58 -6.29 18.86 -10.65
C ARG A 58 -7.67 18.56 -10.07
N TYR A 59 -8.74 18.80 -10.83
CA TYR A 59 -10.12 18.64 -10.37
C TYR A 59 -10.63 17.21 -10.58
N THR A 60 -11.12 16.58 -9.51
CA THR A 60 -11.56 15.18 -9.51
C THR A 60 -13.06 14.99 -9.80
N GLY A 61 -13.74 16.04 -10.26
CA GLY A 61 -15.20 16.07 -10.40
C GLY A 61 -15.96 16.42 -9.11
N LYS A 62 -15.26 16.50 -7.96
CA LYS A 62 -15.85 16.89 -6.67
C LYS A 62 -15.00 17.89 -5.89
N SER A 63 -13.68 17.74 -5.94
CA SER A 63 -12.75 18.60 -5.21
C SER A 63 -11.40 18.69 -5.92
N ILE A 64 -10.47 19.45 -5.34
CA ILE A 64 -9.09 19.59 -5.83
C ILE A 64 -8.13 19.13 -4.73
N PRO A 65 -7.93 17.81 -4.50
CA PRO A 65 -7.18 17.32 -3.35
C PRO A 65 -5.70 17.76 -3.34
N CYS A 66 -5.13 17.99 -4.51
CA CYS A 66 -3.72 18.32 -4.66
C CYS A 66 -3.33 19.70 -4.09
N VAL A 67 -4.29 20.59 -3.79
CA VAL A 67 -4.04 21.87 -3.09
C VAL A 67 -3.46 21.68 -1.70
N HIS A 68 -3.66 20.51 -1.08
CA HIS A 68 -3.05 20.16 0.20
C HIS A 68 -1.60 19.67 0.06
N GLY A 69 -1.05 19.67 -1.15
CA GLY A 69 0.31 19.29 -1.47
C GLY A 69 0.55 17.79 -1.55
N ILE A 70 1.39 17.40 -2.51
CA ILE A 70 1.79 16.02 -2.78
C ILE A 70 3.31 15.98 -2.95
N HIS A 71 4.00 15.32 -2.03
CA HIS A 71 5.43 15.08 -2.13
C HIS A 71 5.71 13.66 -2.61
N THR A 72 6.54 13.51 -3.65
CA THR A 72 6.98 12.18 -4.13
C THR A 72 8.38 11.88 -3.62
N HIS A 73 8.51 10.81 -2.85
CA HIS A 73 9.80 10.31 -2.38
C HIS A 73 10.56 9.61 -3.53
N PRO A 74 11.90 9.50 -3.45
CA PRO A 74 12.66 8.65 -4.37
C PRO A 74 12.18 7.19 -4.34
N LEU A 75 12.41 6.47 -5.44
CA LEU A 75 12.17 5.02 -5.50
C LEU A 75 12.92 4.29 -4.38
N LEU A 76 12.22 3.42 -3.66
CA LEU A 76 12.83 2.61 -2.63
C LEU A 76 13.79 1.58 -3.24
N ASN A 77 14.99 1.46 -2.67
CA ASN A 77 15.96 0.46 -3.09
C ASN A 77 15.51 -0.96 -2.66
N CYS A 78 14.89 -1.68 -3.60
CA CYS A 78 14.38 -3.03 -3.38
C CYS A 78 15.38 -4.15 -3.68
N SER A 79 16.68 -3.86 -3.89
CA SER A 79 17.70 -4.92 -4.02
C SER A 79 18.03 -5.59 -2.69
N LYS A 80 17.78 -4.91 -1.56
CA LYS A 80 18.02 -5.37 -0.19
C LYS A 80 17.19 -6.60 0.21
N PRO A 81 17.54 -7.36 1.26
CA PRO A 81 16.70 -8.46 1.76
C PRO A 81 15.27 -7.99 2.11
N LEU A 82 14.26 -8.85 1.92
CA LEU A 82 12.83 -8.51 2.13
C LEU A 82 12.57 -7.90 3.52
N LYS A 83 13.13 -8.49 4.57
CA LYS A 83 13.00 -7.97 5.95
C LYS A 83 13.50 -6.53 6.09
N VAL A 84 14.60 -6.18 5.40
CA VAL A 84 15.14 -4.82 5.41
C VAL A 84 14.22 -3.87 4.64
N ILE A 85 13.69 -4.31 3.50
CA ILE A 85 12.73 -3.52 2.70
C ILE A 85 11.47 -3.24 3.53
N MET A 86 10.91 -4.23 4.22
CA MET A 86 9.73 -4.04 5.08
C MET A 86 10.02 -3.03 6.21
N SER A 87 11.20 -3.12 6.83
CA SER A 87 11.64 -2.16 7.86
C SER A 87 11.80 -0.74 7.28
N ASP A 88 12.37 -0.59 6.08
CA ASP A 88 12.51 0.70 5.42
C ASP A 88 11.13 1.33 5.14
N ILE A 89 10.17 0.55 4.62
CA ILE A 89 8.78 1.01 4.38
C ILE A 89 8.12 1.43 5.70
N GLU A 90 8.26 0.61 6.74
CA GLU A 90 7.73 0.92 8.07
C GLU A 90 8.28 2.25 8.60
N ASN A 91 9.59 2.46 8.52
CA ASN A 91 10.24 3.68 9.00
C ASN A 91 9.79 4.92 8.22
N ILE A 92 9.65 4.82 6.89
CA ILE A 92 9.19 5.92 6.04
C ILE A 92 7.74 6.29 6.40
N THR A 93 6.84 5.30 6.41
CA THR A 93 5.41 5.53 6.68
C THR A 93 5.15 5.98 8.13
N LYS A 94 5.94 5.50 9.09
CA LYS A 94 5.96 5.99 10.47
C LYS A 94 6.34 7.47 10.54
N LYS A 95 7.42 7.86 9.87
CA LYS A 95 7.90 9.25 9.89
C LYS A 95 6.87 10.21 9.30
N ILE A 96 6.19 9.80 8.22
CA ILE A 96 5.11 10.57 7.59
C ILE A 96 3.92 10.69 8.54
N SER A 97 3.42 9.55 9.05
CA SER A 97 2.21 9.53 9.88
C SER A 97 2.40 10.25 11.21
N LYS A 98 3.61 10.23 11.79
CA LYS A 98 3.97 11.00 13.00
C LYS A 98 3.81 12.52 12.83
N GLN A 99 3.85 13.02 11.60
CA GLN A 99 3.59 14.42 11.28
C GLN A 99 2.12 14.70 10.98
N ASN A 100 1.23 13.74 11.28
CA ASN A 100 -0.19 13.76 10.90
C ASN A 100 -0.38 13.92 9.38
N LYS A 101 0.53 13.35 8.59
CA LYS A 101 0.50 13.34 7.12
C LYS A 101 0.15 11.95 6.60
N ILE A 102 -0.26 11.87 5.33
CA ILE A 102 -0.83 10.64 4.75
C ILE A 102 0.21 10.00 3.82
N PRO A 103 0.79 8.83 4.17
CA PRO A 103 1.59 8.07 3.22
C PRO A 103 0.70 7.39 2.18
N VAL A 104 1.12 7.44 0.91
CA VAL A 104 0.49 6.76 -0.22
C VAL A 104 1.55 5.88 -0.87
N THR A 105 1.56 4.60 -0.54
CA THR A 105 2.55 3.66 -1.06
C THR A 105 2.14 3.18 -2.44
N LEU A 106 2.98 3.42 -3.45
CA LEU A 106 2.80 2.85 -4.78
C LEU A 106 3.70 1.62 -4.90
N GLY A 107 3.08 0.45 -4.89
CA GLY A 107 3.78 -0.82 -4.83
C GLY A 107 4.06 -1.49 -6.15
N GLY A 108 4.88 -2.55 -6.08
CA GLY A 108 4.83 -3.67 -7.03
C GLY A 108 4.02 -4.83 -6.45
N GLU A 109 4.47 -5.40 -5.34
CA GLU A 109 3.79 -6.53 -4.67
C GLU A 109 2.92 -6.14 -3.50
N HIS A 110 1.88 -6.94 -3.23
CA HIS A 110 0.96 -6.71 -2.11
C HIS A 110 1.64 -6.87 -0.73
N GLY A 111 2.72 -7.66 -0.64
CA GLY A 111 3.45 -7.90 0.62
C GLY A 111 3.98 -6.63 1.30
N ILE A 112 4.20 -5.55 0.55
CA ILE A 112 4.66 -4.26 1.09
C ILE A 112 3.68 -3.64 2.09
N THR A 113 2.40 -4.02 2.02
CA THR A 113 1.34 -3.54 2.91
C THR A 113 1.68 -3.78 4.37
N TYR A 114 2.39 -4.88 4.68
CA TYR A 114 2.82 -5.19 6.04
C TYR A 114 3.67 -4.08 6.66
N GLY A 115 4.68 -3.60 5.93
CA GLY A 115 5.54 -2.50 6.38
C GLY A 115 4.77 -1.19 6.48
N ALA A 116 3.92 -0.88 5.50
CA ALA A 116 3.15 0.36 5.46
C ALA A 116 2.16 0.47 6.63
N VAL A 117 1.37 -0.57 6.88
CA VAL A 117 0.38 -0.60 7.97
C VAL A 117 1.05 -0.47 9.33
N ASN A 118 2.11 -1.25 9.57
CA ASN A 118 2.83 -1.19 10.85
C ASN A 118 3.51 0.16 11.09
N GLY A 119 3.99 0.82 10.02
CA GLY A 119 4.55 2.16 10.13
C GLY A 119 3.48 3.21 10.42
N ILE A 120 2.33 3.16 9.75
CA ILE A 120 1.18 4.04 10.03
C ILE A 120 0.73 3.87 11.49
N PHE A 121 0.50 2.63 11.95
CA PHE A 121 0.13 2.33 13.33
C PHE A 121 1.10 2.97 14.34
N LYS A 122 2.41 2.76 14.15
CA LYS A 122 3.45 3.33 15.02
C LYS A 122 3.57 4.85 14.90
N GLY A 123 3.30 5.42 13.73
CA GLY A 123 3.40 6.85 13.49
C GLY A 123 2.24 7.63 14.08
N LEU A 124 1.04 7.05 14.06
CA LEU A 124 -0.16 7.60 14.70
C LEU A 124 -0.20 7.40 16.22
N ASP A 125 0.81 6.74 16.80
CA ASP A 125 0.90 6.43 18.24
C ASP A 125 -0.35 5.69 18.78
N LEU A 126 -0.89 4.78 17.97
CA LEU A 126 -2.03 3.95 18.34
C LEU A 126 -1.60 2.89 19.37
N ARG A 127 -2.51 2.56 20.29
CA ARG A 127 -2.21 1.63 21.38
C ARG A 127 -2.63 0.21 21.03
N ASN A 128 -3.80 0.08 20.38
CA ASN A 128 -4.37 -1.21 20.03
C ASN A 128 -4.47 -1.35 18.52
N LYS A 129 -4.19 -2.56 18.01
CA LYS A 129 -4.20 -2.86 16.58
C LYS A 129 -5.59 -2.75 15.96
N ASP A 130 -6.64 -2.78 16.77
CA ASP A 130 -8.02 -2.54 16.37
C ASP A 130 -8.48 -1.08 16.46
N ASP A 131 -7.60 -0.16 16.89
CA ASP A 131 -7.82 1.29 16.74
C ASP A 131 -7.73 1.72 15.26
N ILE A 132 -7.23 0.84 14.38
CA ILE A 132 -7.14 1.04 12.93
C ILE A 132 -7.74 -0.16 12.17
N GLY A 133 -8.53 0.15 11.15
CA GLY A 133 -9.11 -0.83 10.24
C GLY A 133 -8.38 -0.87 8.89
N ILE A 134 -8.28 -2.06 8.32
CA ILE A 134 -7.74 -2.32 6.99
C ILE A 134 -8.89 -2.66 6.06
N ILE A 135 -9.01 -1.93 4.96
CA ILE A 135 -9.93 -2.27 3.86
C ILE A 135 -9.07 -2.74 2.69
N GLN A 136 -9.21 -4.01 2.34
CA GLN A 136 -8.56 -4.63 1.20
C GLN A 136 -9.56 -4.74 0.04
N ILE A 137 -9.18 -4.21 -1.13
CA ILE A 137 -9.89 -4.43 -2.38
C ILE A 137 -9.01 -5.34 -3.23
N ASP A 138 -9.41 -6.60 -3.37
CA ASP A 138 -8.60 -7.61 -4.04
C ASP A 138 -9.46 -8.76 -4.57
N ALA A 139 -8.98 -9.45 -5.60
CA ALA A 139 -9.56 -10.69 -6.10
C ALA A 139 -9.27 -11.88 -5.18
N HIS A 140 -8.18 -11.83 -4.42
CA HIS A 140 -7.72 -12.90 -3.52
C HIS A 140 -7.83 -12.47 -2.06
N ALA A 141 -7.97 -13.43 -1.16
CA ALA A 141 -8.01 -13.11 0.26
C ALA A 141 -6.61 -12.81 0.85
N ASP A 142 -5.54 -13.34 0.25
CA ASP A 142 -4.15 -13.23 0.74
C ASP A 142 -3.98 -13.63 2.21
N LEU A 143 -4.75 -14.66 2.61
CA LEU A 143 -4.86 -15.16 3.98
C LEU A 143 -4.12 -16.48 4.17
N ARG A 144 -3.19 -16.85 3.29
CA ARG A 144 -2.38 -18.07 3.46
C ARG A 144 -1.29 -17.84 4.50
N GLN A 145 -1.06 -18.82 5.37
CA GLN A 145 -0.02 -18.73 6.39
C GLN A 145 1.38 -18.49 5.80
N ASN A 146 1.65 -19.11 4.64
CA ASN A 146 2.86 -18.93 3.85
C ASN A 146 2.56 -19.28 2.39
N TYR A 147 3.39 -18.78 1.48
CA TYR A 147 3.38 -19.19 0.08
C TYR A 147 4.78 -19.65 -0.32
N GLY A 148 4.92 -20.94 -0.62
CA GLY A 148 6.23 -21.59 -0.65
C GLY A 148 6.91 -21.50 0.73
N ASN A 149 8.16 -21.04 0.77
CA ASN A 149 8.94 -20.89 2.01
C ASN A 149 9.00 -19.45 2.53
N GLU A 150 8.23 -18.52 1.95
CA GLU A 150 8.23 -17.11 2.33
C GLU A 150 6.94 -16.73 3.06
N VAL A 151 7.10 -16.21 4.28
CA VAL A 151 6.00 -15.77 5.14
C VAL A 151 5.58 -14.34 4.76
N HIS A 152 6.54 -13.48 4.40
CA HIS A 152 6.27 -12.13 3.90
C HIS A 152 6.01 -12.13 2.38
N SER A 153 5.13 -13.02 1.94
CA SER A 153 4.74 -13.15 0.53
C SER A 153 3.55 -12.25 0.18
N HIS A 154 3.36 -12.01 -1.12
CA HIS A 154 2.17 -11.32 -1.64
C HIS A 154 0.85 -12.01 -1.25
N ALA A 155 0.83 -13.34 -1.05
CA ALA A 155 -0.37 -14.11 -0.73
C ALA A 155 -0.59 -14.34 0.78
N SER A 156 0.25 -13.75 1.64
CA SER A 156 0.24 -14.00 3.09
C SER A 156 0.11 -12.74 3.95
N VAL A 157 0.08 -11.56 3.32
CA VAL A 157 0.14 -10.29 4.04
C VAL A 157 -1.07 -10.07 4.96
N MET A 158 -2.27 -10.50 4.53
CA MET A 158 -3.47 -10.36 5.36
C MET A 158 -3.50 -11.38 6.48
N TYR A 159 -2.89 -12.56 6.28
CA TYR A 159 -2.74 -13.54 7.36
C TYR A 159 -1.89 -12.97 8.50
N LEU A 160 -0.74 -12.37 8.16
CA LEU A 160 0.16 -11.75 9.14
C LEU A 160 -0.57 -10.66 9.93
N LEU A 161 -1.27 -9.76 9.24
CA LEU A 161 -1.97 -8.64 9.87
C LEU A 161 -3.17 -9.11 10.70
N GLY A 162 -3.91 -10.12 10.24
CA GLY A 162 -5.00 -10.73 11.01
C GLY A 162 -4.50 -11.44 12.26
N ASN A 163 -3.35 -12.11 12.18
CA ASN A 163 -2.72 -12.76 13.33
C ASN A 163 -2.24 -11.72 14.37
N GLU A 164 -1.77 -10.55 13.92
CA GLU A 164 -1.46 -9.38 14.75
C GLU A 164 -2.70 -8.63 15.28
N LYS A 165 -3.91 -9.14 15.01
CA LYS A 165 -5.20 -8.62 15.51
C LYS A 165 -5.64 -7.28 14.90
N TYR A 166 -5.14 -6.90 13.73
CA TYR A 166 -5.74 -5.81 12.96
C TYR A 166 -7.17 -6.19 12.53
N LYS A 167 -8.08 -5.21 12.50
CA LYS A 167 -9.41 -5.38 11.90
C LYS A 167 -9.30 -5.31 10.39
N ILE A 168 -9.86 -6.31 9.70
CA ILE A 168 -9.77 -6.43 8.24
C ILE A 168 -11.18 -6.53 7.65
N ALA A 169 -11.41 -5.75 6.60
CA ALA A 169 -12.54 -5.88 5.70
C ALA A 169 -12.02 -6.17 4.27
N GLN A 170 -12.61 -7.15 3.58
CA GLN A 170 -12.24 -7.56 2.23
C GLN A 170 -13.37 -7.31 1.24
N LEU A 171 -13.05 -6.77 0.07
CA LEU A 171 -14.01 -6.43 -0.98
C LEU A 171 -13.56 -7.01 -2.33
N GLY A 172 -14.47 -7.70 -3.02
CA GLY A 172 -14.26 -8.18 -4.39
C GLY A 172 -13.50 -9.50 -4.51
N VAL A 173 -13.31 -10.22 -3.40
CA VAL A 173 -12.63 -11.51 -3.40
C VAL A 173 -13.48 -12.54 -4.13
N ARG A 174 -12.84 -13.33 -4.98
CA ARG A 174 -13.48 -14.37 -5.80
C ARG A 174 -12.61 -15.61 -5.98
N ALA A 175 -11.42 -15.61 -5.39
CA ALA A 175 -10.48 -16.72 -5.42
C ALA A 175 -9.92 -16.95 -4.02
N LEU A 176 -10.32 -18.06 -3.39
CA LEU A 176 -9.88 -18.45 -2.05
C LEU A 176 -9.53 -19.93 -2.00
N SER A 177 -8.57 -20.30 -1.15
CA SER A 177 -8.42 -21.68 -0.67
C SER A 177 -9.31 -21.96 0.55
N GLU A 178 -9.52 -23.24 0.89
CA GLU A 178 -10.22 -23.63 2.12
C GLU A 178 -9.53 -23.11 3.39
N GLU A 179 -8.20 -23.02 3.36
CA GLU A 179 -7.41 -22.44 4.46
C GLU A 179 -7.78 -20.97 4.66
N GLU A 180 -7.87 -20.20 3.59
CA GLU A 180 -8.20 -18.78 3.63
C GLU A 180 -9.62 -18.56 4.16
N VAL A 181 -10.57 -19.44 3.81
CA VAL A 181 -11.94 -19.44 4.38
C VAL A 181 -11.92 -19.68 5.89
N LYS A 182 -11.09 -20.61 6.39
CA LYS A 182 -10.92 -20.84 7.83
C LYS A 182 -10.30 -19.61 8.50
N ASN A 183 -9.27 -19.03 7.91
CA ASN A 183 -8.57 -17.87 8.44
C ASN A 183 -9.47 -16.62 8.50
N ARG A 184 -10.37 -16.41 7.52
CA ARG A 184 -11.40 -15.36 7.62
C ARG A 184 -12.23 -15.49 8.90
N LYS A 185 -12.68 -16.70 9.24
CA LYS A 185 -13.45 -16.96 10.47
C LYS A 185 -12.63 -16.71 11.72
N ILE A 186 -11.39 -17.21 11.76
CA ILE A 186 -10.47 -17.06 12.89
C ILE A 186 -10.19 -15.57 13.18
N PHE A 187 -9.90 -14.79 12.13
CA PHE A 187 -9.57 -13.38 12.25
C PHE A 187 -10.79 -12.45 12.27
N LYS A 188 -12.01 -13.01 12.15
CA LYS A 188 -13.28 -12.26 12.09
C LYS A 188 -13.27 -11.19 11.00
N VAL A 189 -12.77 -11.56 9.82
CA VAL A 189 -12.70 -10.69 8.64
C VAL A 189 -14.12 -10.37 8.18
N LEU A 190 -14.43 -9.08 8.02
CA LEU A 190 -15.64 -8.64 7.32
C LEU A 190 -15.40 -8.80 5.81
N PHE A 191 -16.38 -9.26 5.04
CA PHE A 191 -16.16 -9.38 3.60
C PHE A 191 -17.45 -9.20 2.80
N TRP A 192 -17.26 -8.69 1.58
CA TRP A 192 -18.22 -8.73 0.48
C TRP A 192 -17.48 -9.30 -0.73
N ASP A 193 -17.77 -10.54 -1.08
CA ASP A 193 -17.10 -11.21 -2.18
C ASP A 193 -17.61 -10.63 -3.52
N ALA A 194 -16.91 -10.88 -4.62
CA ALA A 194 -17.28 -10.27 -5.91
C ALA A 194 -18.73 -10.57 -6.33
N GLN A 195 -19.22 -11.75 -5.96
CA GLN A 195 -20.60 -12.17 -6.19
C GLN A 195 -21.62 -11.30 -5.42
N ASP A 196 -21.25 -10.73 -4.28
CA ASP A 196 -22.15 -9.93 -3.44
C ASP A 196 -22.21 -8.47 -3.88
N ILE A 197 -21.23 -8.01 -4.67
CA ILE A 197 -21.11 -6.60 -5.13
C ILE A 197 -21.83 -6.40 -6.48
N TYR A 198 -21.98 -7.47 -7.26
CA TYR A 198 -22.54 -7.41 -8.62
C TYR A 198 -24.08 -7.50 -8.66
N TYR A 199 -24.73 -7.87 -7.55
CA TYR A 199 -26.18 -7.92 -7.41
C TYR A 199 -26.69 -6.84 -6.45
#